data_AF-A0A3D3MDT1-F1
#
_entry.id   AF-A0A3D3MDT1-F1
#
_cell.length_a   1.000
_cell.length_b   1.000
_cell.length_c   1.000
_cell.angle_alpha   90.00
_cell.angle_beta   90.00
_cell.angle_gamma   90.00
#
_symmetry.space_group_name_H-M   'P 1'
#
loop_
_entity.id
_entity.type
_entity.pdbx_description
1 polymer ?
#
loop_
_entity_poly.entity_id
_entity_poly.type
_entity_poly.pdbx_seq_one_letter_code
_entity_poly.pdbx_strand_id
1 'polypeptide(L)'
;MEIVTDLNKINEILSNFKGNKAQFWLFDITHKRIAIRISINNKDEVIYLVMASCKYIRGFFTWDNPNFHVDKYYNDEKMENIYRLIDRDIDFQLESSAGVALAKGLEDEFGNSFENFLKS
;
A
#
# COMPACT_ATOMS: atom_id res chain seq x y z
N MET A 1 -11.32 11.08 -6.52
CA MET A 1 -10.15 10.17 -6.53
C MET A 1 -8.85 10.90 -6.91
N GLU A 2 -7.81 10.77 -6.10
CA GLU A 2 -6.43 11.23 -6.30
C GLU A 2 -5.49 10.01 -6.37
N ILE A 3 -4.51 10.00 -7.28
CA ILE A 3 -3.47 8.96 -7.39
C ILE A 3 -2.09 9.62 -7.27
N VAL A 4 -1.26 9.10 -6.38
CA VAL A 4 0.06 9.64 -6.03
C VAL A 4 1.12 8.55 -6.14
N THR A 5 2.24 8.85 -6.80
CA THR A 5 3.41 7.95 -6.91
C THR A 5 4.68 8.56 -6.32
N ASP A 6 4.66 9.85 -5.99
CA ASP A 6 5.77 10.52 -5.30
C ASP A 6 5.82 10.08 -3.82
N LEU A 7 6.98 9.60 -3.37
CA LEU A 7 7.13 9.01 -2.04
C LEU A 7 6.96 10.02 -0.91
N ASN A 8 7.41 11.27 -1.11
CA ASN A 8 7.26 12.31 -0.08
C ASN A 8 5.78 12.64 0.11
N LYS A 9 5.05 12.80 -0.99
CA LYS A 9 3.61 13.05 -0.93
C LYS A 9 2.82 11.87 -0.38
N ILE A 10 3.19 10.64 -0.72
CA ILE A 10 2.61 9.42 -0.14
C ILE A 10 2.77 9.45 1.39
N ASN A 11 3.98 9.66 1.89
CA ASN A 11 4.25 9.70 3.33
C ASN A 11 3.52 10.83 4.04
N GLU A 12 3.41 12.01 3.41
CA GLU A 12 2.62 13.13 3.92
C GLU A 12 1.14 12.72 4.08
N ILE A 13 0.55 12.09 3.06
CA ILE A 13 -0.84 11.63 3.10
C ILE A 13 -1.03 10.59 4.20
N LEU A 14 -0.16 9.57 4.27
CA LEU A 14 -0.25 8.50 5.28
C LEU A 14 -0.18 9.06 6.71
N SER A 15 0.71 10.02 6.96
CA SER A 15 0.83 10.67 8.27
C SER A 15 -0.42 11.44 8.68
N ASN A 16 -1.14 12.02 7.71
CA ASN A 16 -2.32 12.85 7.95
C ASN A 16 -3.62 12.05 7.99
N PHE A 17 -3.69 10.91 7.30
CA PHE A 17 -4.94 10.18 7.06
C PHE A 17 -5.53 9.52 8.31
N LYS A 18 -4.76 9.32 9.40
CA LYS A 18 -5.22 8.75 10.69
C LYS A 18 -6.19 7.57 10.51
N GLY A 19 -5.82 6.65 9.60
CA GLY A 19 -6.57 5.42 9.37
C GLY A 19 -6.67 4.60 10.66
N ASN A 20 -7.80 3.92 10.86
CA ASN A 20 -7.97 3.08 12.06
C ASN A 20 -7.95 1.59 11.76
N LYS A 21 -7.98 1.20 10.48
CA LYS A 21 -7.84 -0.20 10.07
C LYS A 21 -7.07 -0.31 8.77
N ALA A 22 -6.11 -1.23 8.72
CA ALA A 22 -5.43 -1.69 7.52
C ALA A 22 -5.78 -3.15 7.22
N GLN A 23 -5.95 -3.48 5.95
CA GLN A 23 -6.15 -4.86 5.52
C GLN A 23 -5.59 -5.10 4.13
N PHE A 24 -5.09 -6.32 3.89
CA PHE A 24 -4.89 -6.82 2.55
C PHE A 24 -6.25 -6.87 1.84
N TRP A 25 -6.33 -6.21 0.70
CA TRP A 25 -7.57 -6.07 -0.04
C TRP A 25 -7.58 -6.90 -1.31
N LEU A 26 -6.57 -6.69 -2.17
CA LEU A 26 -6.41 -7.43 -3.41
C LEU A 26 -4.98 -7.92 -3.51
N PHE A 27 -4.83 -9.19 -3.88
CA PHE A 27 -3.55 -9.76 -4.24
C PHE A 27 -3.74 -10.76 -5.37
N ASP A 28 -2.79 -10.82 -6.29
CA ASP A 28 -2.74 -11.91 -7.26
C ASP A 28 -2.18 -13.18 -6.59
N ILE A 29 -2.44 -14.35 -7.17
CA ILE A 29 -2.00 -15.64 -6.57
C ILE A 29 -0.47 -15.72 -6.43
N THR A 30 0.27 -15.00 -7.30
CA THR A 30 1.74 -14.92 -7.23
C THR A 30 2.24 -13.82 -6.29
N HIS A 31 1.32 -13.07 -5.67
CA HIS A 31 1.57 -11.92 -4.81
C HIS A 31 2.48 -10.85 -5.44
N LYS A 32 2.59 -10.82 -6.77
CA LYS A 32 3.30 -9.77 -7.49
C LYS A 32 2.62 -8.43 -7.33
N ARG A 33 1.30 -8.36 -7.17
CA ARG A 33 0.57 -7.11 -6.93
C ARG A 33 -0.22 -7.24 -5.65
N ILE A 34 0.00 -6.33 -4.72
CA ILE A 34 -0.71 -6.27 -3.45
C ILE A 34 -1.32 -4.87 -3.31
N ALA A 35 -2.60 -4.82 -2.96
CA ALA A 35 -3.29 -3.62 -2.53
C ALA A 35 -3.64 -3.74 -1.04
N ILE A 36 -3.21 -2.76 -0.25
CA ILE A 36 -3.58 -2.61 1.16
C ILE A 36 -4.62 -1.50 1.23
N ARG A 37 -5.79 -1.82 1.78
CA ARG A 37 -6.86 -0.85 2.06
C ARG A 37 -6.69 -0.30 3.47
N ILE A 38 -6.70 1.02 3.58
CA ILE A 38 -6.68 1.76 4.84
C ILE A 38 -7.99 2.53 4.91
N SER A 39 -8.76 2.33 5.99
CA SER A 39 -10.05 3.00 6.19
C SER A 39 -10.11 3.74 7.51
N ILE A 40 -11.07 4.66 7.60
CA ILE A 40 -11.46 5.34 8.83
C ILE A 40 -12.92 4.96 9.13
N ASN A 41 -13.18 4.41 10.32
CA ASN A 41 -14.53 4.16 10.83
C ASN A 41 -15.44 5.38 10.62
N ASN A 42 -16.65 5.12 10.13
CA ASN A 42 -17.71 6.10 9.90
C ASN A 42 -17.34 7.19 8.87
N LYS A 43 -16.38 6.92 7.99
CA LYS A 43 -16.09 7.76 6.81
C LYS A 43 -15.98 6.87 5.58
N ASP A 44 -16.52 7.37 4.47
CA ASP A 44 -16.44 6.69 3.18
C ASP A 44 -15.08 6.93 2.50
N GLU A 45 -14.23 7.80 3.07
CA GLU A 45 -12.89 8.06 2.57
C GLU A 45 -11.96 6.88 2.88
N VAL A 46 -11.29 6.39 1.83
CA VAL A 46 -10.37 5.25 1.89
C VAL A 46 -9.07 5.56 1.16
N ILE A 47 -8.01 4.90 1.60
CA ILE A 47 -6.72 4.86 0.89
C ILE A 47 -6.43 3.44 0.46
N TYR A 48 -5.96 3.28 -0.77
CA TYR A 48 -5.36 2.06 -1.28
C TYR A 48 -3.87 2.28 -1.53
N LEU A 49 -3.01 1.53 -0.85
CA LEU A 49 -1.59 1.42 -1.16
C LEU A 49 -1.38 0.22 -2.08
N VAL A 50 -0.95 0.47 -3.29
CA VAL A 50 -0.68 -0.54 -4.32
C VAL A 50 0.82 -0.70 -4.49
N MET A 51 1.31 -1.93 -4.31
CA MET A 51 2.70 -2.29 -4.57
C MET A 51 2.77 -3.37 -5.65
N ALA A 52 3.74 -3.25 -6.55
CA ALA A 52 3.90 -4.14 -7.70
C ALA A 52 5.29 -4.79 -7.73
N SER A 53 5.35 -6.01 -8.26
CA SER A 53 6.48 -6.93 -8.15
C SER A 53 6.91 -7.12 -6.68
N CYS A 54 5.97 -7.47 -5.80
CA CYS A 54 6.30 -7.73 -4.40
C CYS A 54 7.16 -9.00 -4.28
N LYS A 55 8.16 -8.94 -3.41
CA LYS A 55 9.18 -10.00 -3.25
C LYS A 55 9.27 -10.51 -1.82
N TYR A 56 8.78 -9.73 -0.86
CA TYR A 56 8.85 -10.04 0.54
C TYR A 56 7.64 -9.50 1.27
N ILE A 57 7.08 -10.30 2.18
CA ILE A 57 5.98 -9.93 3.06
C ILE A 57 6.22 -10.54 4.44
N ARG A 58 6.03 -9.73 5.49
CA ARG A 58 6.00 -10.15 6.88
C ARG A 58 4.93 -9.35 7.63
N GLY A 59 4.23 -10.02 8.54
CA GLY A 59 3.25 -9.38 9.43
C GLY A 59 1.84 -9.93 9.27
N PHE A 60 0.87 -9.23 9.83
CA PHE A 60 -0.54 -9.62 9.82
C PHE A 60 -1.22 -9.23 8.50
N PHE A 61 -2.33 -9.90 8.16
CA PHE A 61 -3.15 -9.53 7.00
C PHE A 61 -4.15 -8.42 7.31
N THR A 62 -4.45 -8.20 8.59
CA THR A 62 -5.36 -7.18 9.09
C THR A 62 -4.87 -6.68 10.45
N TRP A 63 -4.93 -5.36 10.68
CA TRP A 63 -4.58 -4.76 11.97
C TRP A 63 -5.17 -3.37 12.13
N ASP A 64 -5.22 -2.92 13.39
CA ASP A 64 -5.81 -1.66 13.79
C ASP A 64 -4.74 -0.57 13.96
N ASN A 65 -5.15 0.68 13.75
CA ASN A 65 -4.32 1.89 13.90
C ASN A 65 -2.97 1.84 13.16
N PRO A 66 -2.98 1.64 11.83
CA PRO A 66 -1.75 1.52 11.06
C PRO A 66 -0.89 2.81 11.10
N ASN A 67 0.42 2.64 11.28
CA ASN A 67 1.41 3.73 11.25
C ASN A 67 2.40 3.50 10.09
N PHE A 68 1.87 3.62 8.88
CA PHE A 68 2.61 3.29 7.67
C PHE A 68 3.67 4.32 7.29
N HIS A 69 4.78 3.81 6.78
CA HIS A 69 5.81 4.59 6.13
C HIS A 69 6.35 3.85 4.91
N VAL A 70 6.65 4.62 3.86
CA VAL A 70 7.24 4.10 2.63
C VAL A 70 8.64 4.68 2.46
N ASP A 71 9.62 3.81 2.26
CA ASP A 71 10.97 4.19 1.86
C ASP A 71 11.39 3.51 0.55
N LYS A 72 12.51 4.01 0.01
CA LYS A 72 13.16 3.47 -1.18
C LYS A 72 14.65 3.40 -0.94
N TYR A 73 15.25 2.28 -1.26
CA TYR A 73 16.69 2.09 -1.22
C TYR A 73 17.16 1.26 -2.41
N TYR A 74 18.43 1.40 -2.77
CA TYR A 74 19.07 0.55 -3.76
C TYR A 74 19.61 -0.69 -3.07
N ASN A 75 19.29 -1.87 -3.60
CA ASN A 75 19.83 -3.14 -3.13
C ASN A 75 20.99 -3.55 -4.05
N ASP A 76 22.21 -3.54 -3.52
CA ASP A 76 23.43 -3.84 -4.28
C ASP A 76 23.50 -5.30 -4.74
N GLU A 77 23.00 -6.25 -3.94
CA GLU A 77 23.01 -7.68 -4.26
C GLU A 77 22.10 -8.01 -5.45
N LYS A 78 20.92 -7.38 -5.49
CA LYS A 78 19.91 -7.56 -6.54
C LYS A 78 20.06 -6.55 -7.68
N MET A 79 20.94 -5.57 -7.53
CA MET A 79 21.17 -4.44 -8.45
C MET A 79 19.88 -3.70 -8.86
N GLU A 80 18.98 -3.48 -7.90
CA GLU A 80 17.66 -2.87 -8.18
C GLU A 80 17.21 -1.91 -7.08
N ASN A 81 16.28 -1.02 -7.43
CA ASN A 81 15.58 -0.23 -6.43
C ASN A 81 14.51 -1.06 -5.74
N ILE A 82 14.52 -1.06 -4.41
CA ILE A 82 13.49 -1.66 -3.58
C ILE A 82 12.65 -0.54 -2.96
N TYR A 83 11.35 -0.72 -3.01
CA TYR A 83 10.36 0.07 -2.32
C TYR A 83 9.86 -0.75 -1.15
N ARG A 84 9.89 -0.16 0.05
CA ARG A 84 9.52 -0.88 1.26
C ARG A 84 8.47 -0.08 2.02
N LEU A 85 7.34 -0.73 2.25
CA LEU A 85 6.28 -0.28 3.13
C LEU A 85 6.46 -0.97 4.48
N ILE A 86 6.56 -0.20 5.54
CA ILE A 86 6.59 -0.70 6.93
C ILE A 86 5.45 -0.08 7.71
N ASP A 87 4.98 -0.81 8.71
CA ASP A 87 4.29 -0.21 9.84
C ASP A 87 5.32 0.04 10.95
N ARG A 88 5.32 1.23 11.55
CA ARG A 88 6.31 1.59 12.58
C ARG A 88 5.95 1.08 13.97
N ASP A 89 4.71 0.68 14.19
CA ASP A 89 4.20 0.30 15.51
C ASP A 89 4.06 -1.22 15.66
N ILE A 90 4.09 -1.97 14.55
CA ILE A 90 4.00 -3.44 14.54
C ILE A 90 5.03 -4.06 13.61
N ASP A 91 5.24 -5.38 13.71
CA ASP A 91 6.15 -6.12 12.83
C ASP A 91 5.52 -6.41 11.45
N PHE A 92 5.23 -5.35 10.69
CA PHE A 92 4.74 -5.43 9.31
C PHE A 92 5.74 -4.83 8.31
N GLN A 93 5.97 -5.55 7.23
CA GLN A 93 6.86 -5.14 6.15
C GLN A 93 6.43 -5.77 4.82
N LEU A 94 6.41 -4.95 3.76
CA LEU A 94 6.16 -5.35 2.39
C LEU A 94 7.20 -4.71 1.48
N GLU A 95 7.90 -5.51 0.67
CA GLU A 95 8.90 -5.02 -0.27
C GLU A 95 8.54 -5.33 -1.72
N SER A 96 8.80 -4.37 -2.60
CA SER A 96 8.51 -4.46 -4.03
C SER A 96 9.65 -3.88 -4.86
N SER A 97 9.79 -4.33 -6.11
CA SER A 97 10.81 -3.81 -7.03
C SER A 97 10.23 -2.90 -8.13
N ALA A 98 8.90 -2.84 -8.28
CA ALA A 98 8.25 -2.07 -9.36
C ALA A 98 7.48 -0.84 -8.86
N GLY A 99 7.73 -0.41 -7.62
CA GLY A 99 7.18 0.84 -7.09
C GLY A 99 5.97 0.67 -6.17
N VAL A 100 5.44 1.83 -5.81
CA VAL A 100 4.30 2.03 -4.92
C VAL A 100 3.45 3.17 -5.45
N ALA A 101 2.13 2.99 -5.41
CA ALA A 101 1.15 4.02 -5.71
C ALA A 101 0.15 4.10 -4.56
N LEU A 102 -0.29 5.30 -4.24
CA LEU A 102 -1.36 5.57 -3.29
C LEU A 102 -2.54 6.11 -4.07
N ALA A 103 -3.71 5.51 -3.91
CA ALA A 103 -4.97 6.04 -4.40
C ALA A 103 -5.86 6.43 -3.22
N LYS A 104 -6.40 7.65 -3.23
CA LYS A 104 -7.22 8.23 -2.16
C LYS A 104 -8.54 8.74 -2.73
N GLY A 105 -9.65 8.48 -2.06
CA GLY A 105 -10.96 8.95 -2.50
C GLY A 105 -12.09 8.37 -1.65
N LEU A 106 -13.33 8.59 -2.08
CA LEU A 106 -14.48 7.89 -1.52
C LEU A 106 -14.49 6.46 -2.05
N GLU A 107 -14.92 5.49 -1.23
CA GLU A 107 -14.91 4.07 -1.60
C GLU A 107 -15.68 3.79 -2.92
N ASP A 108 -16.82 4.45 -3.11
CA ASP A 108 -17.64 4.31 -4.31
C ASP A 108 -16.97 4.87 -5.58
N GLU A 109 -16.02 5.81 -5.46
CA GLU A 109 -15.26 6.33 -6.61
C GLU A 109 -14.36 5.25 -7.24
N PHE A 110 -14.04 4.19 -6.50
CA PHE A 110 -13.15 3.13 -6.97
C PHE A 110 -13.86 2.03 -7.76
N GLY A 111 -15.20 1.94 -7.69
CA GLY A 111 -16.06 1.01 -8.45
C GLY A 111 -15.36 -0.21 -9.05
N ASN A 112 -15.22 -0.21 -10.39
CA ASN A 112 -14.55 -1.26 -11.17
C ASN A 112 -13.06 -0.97 -11.47
N SER A 113 -12.47 0.10 -10.91
CA SER A 113 -11.10 0.52 -11.23
C SER A 113 -10.05 -0.55 -10.90
N PHE A 114 -10.38 -1.51 -10.04
CA PHE A 114 -9.53 -2.64 -9.70
C PHE A 114 -9.82 -3.94 -10.48
N GLU A 115 -10.80 -3.97 -11.41
CA GLU A 115 -11.11 -5.19 -12.20
C GLU A 115 -9.92 -5.65 -13.08
N ASN A 116 -9.07 -4.71 -13.49
CA ASN A 116 -7.84 -5.00 -14.24
C ASN A 116 -6.61 -5.21 -13.34
N PHE A 117 -6.75 -5.06 -12.02
CA PHE A 117 -5.63 -5.20 -11.07
C PHE A 117 -4.98 -6.59 -11.16
N LEU A 118 -5.81 -7.62 -11.33
CA LEU A 118 -5.42 -9.03 -11.39
C LEU A 118 -5.11 -9.54 -12.81
N LYS A 119 -5.39 -8.75 -13.86
CA LYS A 119 -5.08 -9.14 -15.23
C LYS A 119 -3.60 -8.81 -15.50
N SER A 120 -2.80 -9.86 -15.63
CA SER A 120 -1.42 -9.85 -16.09
C SER A 120 -1.33 -9.67 -17.59
#